data_AF-A0A2T4FN22-F1
#
_entry.id   AF-A0A2T4FN22-F1
#
_cell.length_a   1.000
_cell.length_b   1.000
_cell.length_c   1.000
_cell.angle_alpha   90.00
_cell.angle_beta   90.00
_cell.angle_gamma   90.00
#
_symmetry.space_group_name_H-M   'P 1'
#
loop_
_entity.id
_entity.type
_entity.pdbx_description
1 polymer ?
#
loop_
_entity_poly.entity_id
_entity_poly.type
_entity_poly.pdbx_seq_one_letter_code
_entity_poly.pdbx_strand_id
1 'polypeptide(L)' 'MSLQQRDHDTAVGWINAELSELRKEVGKPNASAAARSAITLAFLLRVISDTEQREFQARIDEIYKSCRATAA' A
#
# COMPACT_ATOMS: atom_id res chain seq x y z
N MET A 1 -0.74 20.60 -13.88
CA MET A 1 -0.62 19.15 -13.59
C MET A 1 -0.66 18.39 -14.90
N SER A 2 0.29 17.48 -15.14
CA SER A 2 0.23 16.56 -16.27
C SER A 2 -0.70 15.38 -15.95
N LEU A 3 -1.20 14.68 -16.97
CA LEU A 3 -2.01 13.47 -16.82
C LEU A 3 -1.27 12.41 -16.00
N GLN A 4 0.02 12.19 -16.30
CA GLN A 4 0.87 11.25 -15.58
C GLN A 4 0.99 11.58 -14.09
N GLN A 5 1.08 12.86 -13.73
CA GLN A 5 1.15 13.27 -12.33
C GLN A 5 -0.19 13.08 -11.62
N ARG A 6 -1.32 13.31 -12.31
CA ARG A 6 -2.65 13.03 -11.75
C ARG A 6 -2.87 11.53 -11.54
N ASP A 7 -2.44 10.70 -12.48
CA ASP A 7 -2.56 9.25 -12.39
C ASP A 7 -1.69 8.70 -11.25
N HIS A 8 -0.48 9.25 -11.10
CA HIS A 8 0.39 9.00 -9.97
C HIS A 8 -0.28 9.36 -8.63
N ASP A 9 -0.74 10.61 -8.48
CA ASP A 9 -1.37 11.10 -7.25
C ASP A 9 -2.62 10.28 -6.89
N THR A 10 -3.37 9.86 -7.91
CA THR A 10 -4.55 9.00 -7.74
C THR A 10 -4.12 7.62 -7.24
N ALA A 11 -3.13 6.98 -7.86
CA ALA A 11 -2.65 5.66 -7.44
C ALA A 11 -2.08 5.69 -6.02
N VAL A 12 -1.27 6.70 -5.68
CA VAL A 12 -0.74 6.90 -4.32
C VAL A 12 -1.87 7.12 -3.32
N GLY A 13 -2.89 7.91 -3.67
CA GLY A 13 -4.08 8.12 -2.83
C GLY A 13 -4.81 6.81 -2.52
N TRP A 14 -5.03 5.96 -3.53
CA TRP A 14 -5.69 4.66 -3.36
C TRP A 14 -4.85 3.71 -2.52
N ILE A 15 -3.53 3.62 -2.77
CA ILE A 15 -2.62 2.80 -1.96
C ILE A 15 -2.66 3.22 -0.50
N ASN A 16 -2.63 4.53 -0.22
CA ASN A 16 -2.67 5.04 1.15
C ASN A 16 -4.02 4.75 1.85
N ALA A 17 -5.13 4.79 1.11
CA ALA A 17 -6.44 4.40 1.64
C ALA A 17 -6.45 2.91 2.04
N GLU A 18 -5.97 2.03 1.15
CA GLU A 18 -5.88 0.59 1.42
C GLU A 18 -4.93 0.26 2.58
N LEU A 19 -3.81 0.98 2.71
CA LEU A 19 -2.91 0.85 3.87
C LEU A 19 -3.58 1.31 5.18
N SER A 20 -4.47 2.30 5.11
CA SER A 20 -5.24 2.76 6.26
C SER A 20 -6.30 1.74 6.68
N GLU A 21 -6.96 1.10 5.71
CA GLU A 21 -7.89 -0.02 5.97
C GLU A 21 -7.15 -1.24 6.52
N LEU A 22 -5.98 -1.59 5.97
CA LEU A 22 -5.14 -2.67 6.49
C LEU A 22 -4.80 -2.46 7.98
N ARG A 23 -4.54 -1.23 8.42
CA ARG A 23 -4.28 -0.94 9.85
C ARG A 23 -5.48 -1.22 10.74
N LYS A 24 -6.71 -1.01 10.26
CA LYS A 24 -7.94 -1.29 11.01
C LYS A 24 -8.25 -2.77 11.07
N GLU A 25 -7.97 -3.47 9.98
CA GLU A 25 -8.31 -4.88 9.76
C GLU A 25 -7.13 -5.84 10.01
N VAL A 26 -6.08 -5.32 10.65
CA VAL A 26 -4.84 -6.06 10.86
C VAL A 26 -5.13 -7.30 11.72
N GLY A 27 -4.79 -8.47 11.18
CA GLY A 27 -5.09 -9.78 11.80
C GLY A 27 -6.22 -10.56 11.13
N LYS A 28 -7.02 -9.95 10.24
CA LYS A 28 -7.91 -10.73 9.36
C LYS A 28 -7.11 -11.44 8.26
N PRO A 29 -7.49 -12.67 7.89
CA PRO A 29 -6.90 -13.34 6.73
C PRO A 29 -7.12 -12.45 5.49
N ASN A 30 -6.07 -12.29 4.69
CA ASN A 30 -6.08 -11.49 3.47
C ASN A 30 -6.28 -9.97 3.66
N ALA A 31 -6.14 -9.41 4.87
CA ALA A 31 -6.26 -7.97 5.09
C ALA A 31 -5.33 -7.13 4.19
N SER A 32 -4.13 -7.63 3.88
CA SER A 32 -3.19 -6.93 3.00
C SER A 32 -3.42 -7.17 1.51
N ALA A 33 -4.37 -8.03 1.13
CA ALA A 33 -4.55 -8.42 -0.27
C ALA A 33 -4.94 -7.22 -1.14
N ALA A 34 -5.84 -6.36 -0.65
CA ALA A 34 -6.24 -5.15 -1.36
C ALA A 34 -5.07 -4.17 -1.53
N ALA A 35 -4.37 -3.85 -0.45
CA ALA A 35 -3.17 -2.99 -0.49
C ALA A 35 -2.08 -3.54 -1.44
N ARG A 36 -1.77 -4.85 -1.38
CA ARG A 36 -0.79 -5.48 -2.28
C ARG A 36 -1.24 -5.46 -3.74
N SER A 37 -2.53 -5.65 -4.00
CA SER A 37 -3.09 -5.60 -5.36
C SER A 37 -3.03 -4.20 -5.93
N ALA A 38 -3.37 -3.17 -5.13
CA ALA A 38 -3.27 -1.77 -5.51
C ALA A 38 -1.83 -1.37 -5.85
N ILE A 39 -0.85 -1.75 -5.02
CA ILE A 39 0.58 -1.51 -5.27
C ILE A 39 1.03 -2.18 -6.57
N THR A 40 0.65 -3.45 -6.76
CA THR A 40 1.04 -4.22 -7.95
C THR A 40 0.45 -3.60 -9.22
N LEU A 41 -0.83 -3.22 -9.19
CA LEU A 41 -1.48 -2.57 -10.33
C LEU A 41 -0.83 -1.22 -10.66
N ALA A 42 -0.55 -0.39 -9.65
CA ALA A 42 0.13 0.88 -9.82
C ALA A 42 1.53 0.71 -10.45
N PHE A 43 2.27 -0.31 -10.03
CA PHE A 43 3.58 -0.60 -10.62
C PHE A 43 3.49 -1.07 -12.07
N LEU A 44 2.57 -2.00 -12.38
CA LEU A 44 2.37 -2.51 -13.73
C LEU A 44 1.94 -1.42 -14.72
N LEU A 45 1.15 -0.44 -14.26
CA LEU A 45 0.76 0.74 -15.04
C LEU A 45 1.88 1.79 -15.14
N ARG A 46 3.04 1.56 -14.52
CA ARG A 46 4.17 2.50 -14.43
C ARG A 46 3.78 3.87 -13.86
N VAL A 47 2.75 3.90 -13.02
CA VAL A 47 2.35 5.13 -12.32
C VAL A 47 3.17 5.34 -11.05
N ILE A 48 3.83 4.30 -10.52
CA ILE A 48 4.82 4.41 -9.42
C ILE A 48 6.14 3.79 -9.85
N SER A 49 7.24 4.24 -9.25
CA SER A 49 8.59 3.71 -9.49
C SER A 49 8.87 2.43 -8.70
N ASP A 50 9.94 1.71 -9.07
CA ASP A 50 10.45 0.56 -8.30
C ASP A 50 10.78 0.91 -6.84
N THR A 51 11.32 2.11 -6.60
CA THR A 51 11.62 2.59 -5.25
C THR A 51 10.34 2.72 -4.43
N GLU A 52 9.33 3.36 -4.98
CA GLU A 52 8.04 3.54 -4.31
C GLU A 52 7.32 2.22 -4.07
N GLN A 53 7.39 1.28 -5.04
CA GLN A 53 6.85 -0.07 -4.83
C GLN A 53 7.48 -0.74 -3.61
N ARG A 54 8.81 -0.66 -3.46
CA ARG A 54 9.52 -1.22 -2.30
C ARG A 54 9.13 -0.52 -1.00
N GLU A 55 9.02 0.81 -1.02
CA GLU A 55 8.60 1.60 0.13
C GLU A 55 7.18 1.23 0.59
N PHE A 56 6.23 1.09 -0.34
CA PHE A 56 4.87 0.67 0.01
C PHE A 56 4.81 -0.77 0.53
N GLN A 57 5.62 -1.69 -0.03
CA GLN A 57 5.73 -3.05 0.52
C GLN A 57 6.31 -3.04 1.94
N ALA A 58 7.36 -2.26 2.19
CA ALA A 58 7.95 -2.12 3.51
C ALA A 58 6.93 -1.57 4.54
N ARG A 59 6.09 -0.61 4.13
CA ARG A 59 5.00 -0.10 4.98
C ARG A 59 3.99 -1.18 5.38
N ILE A 60 3.66 -2.12 4.49
CA ILE A 60 2.81 -3.27 4.83
C ILE A 60 3.48 -4.12 5.92
N ASP A 61 4.77 -4.40 5.77
CA ASP A 61 5.52 -5.21 6.73
C ASP A 61 5.63 -4.50 8.10
N GLU A 62 5.80 -3.18 8.13
CA GLU A 62 5.79 -2.37 9.35
C GLU A 62 4.44 -2.40 10.07
N ILE A 63 3.33 -2.35 9.33
CA ILE A 63 1.98 -2.46 9.91
C ILE A 63 1.82 -3.81 10.63
N TYR A 64 2.25 -4.90 9.99
CA TYR A 64 2.20 -6.22 10.62
C TYR A 64 3.17 -6.37 11.80
N LYS A 65 4.37 -5.80 11.74
CA LYS A 65 5.32 -5.77 12.87
C LYS A 65 4.74 -5.01 14.07
N SER A 66 4.14 -3.85 13.81
CA SER A 66 3.56 -2.99 14.85
C SER A 66 2.41 -3.70 15.57
N CYS A 67 1.53 -4.39 14.84
CA CYS A 67 0.48 -5.21 15.45
C CYS A 67 1.04 -6.34 16.32
N ARG A 68 2.09 -7.01 15.87
CA ARG A 68 2.71 -8.10 16.65
C ARG A 68 3.34 -7.57 17.95
N ALA A 69 3.94 -6.38 17.90
CA ALA A 69 4.54 -5.74 19.07
C ALA A 69 3.49 -5.32 20.12
N THR A 70 2.27 -4.97 19.72
CA THR A 70 1.17 -4.66 20.65
C THR A 70 0.48 -5.89 21.26
N ALA A 71 0.75 -7.09 20.73
CA ALA A 71 0.12 -8.33 21.18
C ALA A 71 1.04 -9.21 22.06
N ALA A 72 2.25 -8.74 22.37
CA ALA A 72 3.25 -9.41 23.21
C ALA A 72 3.38 -8.70 24.57
#